data_AF-A0A3D1PE47-F1
#
_entry.id   AF-A0A3D1PE47-F1
#
_cell.length_a   1.000
_cell.length_b   1.000
_cell.length_c   1.000
_cell.angle_alpha   90.00
_cell.angle_beta   90.00
_cell.angle_gamma   90.00
#
_symmetry.space_group_name_H-M   'P 1'
#
loop_
_entity.id
_entity.type
_entity.pdbx_description
1 polymer ?
#
loop_
_entity_poly.entity_id
_entity_poly.type
_entity_poly.pdbx_seq_one_letter_code
_entity_poly.pdbx_strand_id
1 'polypeptide(L)'
;MLQATYLILCILGSVLQYSQFVPFLIEHGLDLKLFFEQLFANRISAFFGIDVIISSLILWAFVFWEGSRLKMKNLWIYIVSNLLGGVCLGLPLFLLVRQRHIEETGEKV
;
A
#
# COMPACT_ATOMS: atom_id res chain seq x y z
N MET A 1 9.05 16.94 -10.24
CA MET A 1 10.09 15.92 -9.98
C MET A 1 9.62 14.86 -8.98
N LEU A 2 9.04 15.23 -7.83
CA LEU A 2 8.59 14.28 -6.79
C LEU A 2 7.55 13.23 -7.27
N GLN A 3 6.61 13.62 -8.14
CA GLN A 3 5.57 12.75 -8.69
C GLN A 3 6.13 11.57 -9.51
N ALA A 4 7.18 11.80 -10.30
CA ALA A 4 7.83 10.75 -11.07
C ALA A 4 8.53 9.75 -10.14
N THR A 5 9.20 10.24 -9.08
CA THR A 5 9.80 9.39 -8.05
C THR A 5 8.77 8.52 -7.36
N TYR A 6 7.60 9.07 -7.00
CA TYR A 6 6.51 8.29 -6.40
C TYR A 6 5.94 7.25 -7.35
N LEU A 7 5.79 7.57 -8.64
CA LEU A 7 5.35 6.60 -9.64
C LEU A 7 6.36 5.47 -9.83
N ILE A 8 7.66 5.78 -9.89
CA ILE A 8 8.72 4.78 -10.01
C ILE A 8 8.74 3.86 -8.79
N LEU A 9 8.63 4.42 -7.58
CA LEU A 9 8.53 3.63 -6.34
C LEU A 9 7.26 2.77 -6.29
N CYS A 10 6.13 3.29 -6.78
CA CYS A 10 4.87 2.55 -6.96
C CYS A 10 5.08 1.32 -7.86
N ILE A 11 5.64 1.55 -9.05
CA ILE A 11 5.84 0.51 -10.07
C ILE A 11 6.83 -0.53 -9.57
N LEU A 12 7.98 -0.10 -9.04
CA LEU A 12 8.98 -1.02 -8.48
C LEU A 12 8.41 -1.84 -7.33
N GLY A 13 7.71 -1.20 -6.37
CA GLY A 13 7.08 -1.91 -5.25
C GLY A 13 6.07 -2.94 -5.72
N SER A 14 5.21 -2.58 -6.69
CA SER A 14 4.24 -3.50 -7.29
C SER A 14 4.92 -4.66 -7.98
N VAL A 15 5.83 -4.37 -8.90
CA VAL A 15 6.47 -5.39 -9.73
C VAL A 15 7.22 -6.37 -8.84
N LEU A 16 7.94 -5.89 -7.82
CA LEU A 16 8.64 -6.75 -6.88
C LEU A 16 7.67 -7.62 -6.08
N GLN A 17 6.61 -7.05 -5.51
CA GLN A 17 5.64 -7.83 -4.72
C GLN A 17 4.89 -8.85 -5.59
N TYR A 18 4.39 -8.43 -6.75
CA TYR A 18 3.72 -9.33 -7.68
C TYR A 18 4.67 -10.39 -8.26
N SER A 19 5.96 -10.11 -8.42
CA SER A 19 6.93 -11.11 -8.89
C SER A 19 7.08 -12.28 -7.92
N GLN A 20 6.86 -12.06 -6.63
CA GLN A 20 6.91 -13.12 -5.61
C GLN A 20 5.53 -13.75 -5.39
N PHE A 21 4.46 -12.95 -5.49
CA PHE A 21 3.10 -13.43 -5.26
C PHE A 21 2.53 -14.25 -6.43
N VAL A 22 2.83 -13.88 -7.68
CA VAL A 22 2.30 -14.58 -8.87
C VAL A 22 2.80 -16.02 -8.98
N PRO A 23 4.10 -16.34 -8.81
CA PRO A 23 4.58 -17.72 -8.82
C PRO A 23 3.93 -18.55 -7.72
N PHE A 24 3.81 -18.00 -6.51
CA PHE A 24 3.11 -18.65 -5.40
C PHE A 24 1.65 -18.96 -5.75
N LEU A 25 0.95 -18.03 -6.40
CA LEU A 25 -0.44 -18.23 -6.84
C LEU A 25 -0.56 -19.30 -7.93
N ILE A 26 0.43 -19.42 -8.82
CA ILE A 26 0.47 -20.43 -9.88
C ILE A 26 0.77 -21.82 -9.31
N GLU A 27 1.72 -21.92 -8.37
CA GLU A 27 2.14 -23.21 -7.79
C GLU A 27 1.18 -23.74 -6.73
N HIS A 28 0.60 -22.87 -5.90
CA HIS A 28 -0.21 -23.25 -4.74
C HIS A 28 -1.67 -22.78 -4.81
N GLY A 29 -2.03 -21.90 -5.75
CA GLY A 29 -3.36 -21.29 -5.79
C GLY A 29 -3.56 -20.20 -4.72
N LEU A 30 -4.81 -19.84 -4.46
CA LEU A 30 -5.20 -18.96 -3.34
C LEU A 30 -5.18 -19.70 -1.99
N ASP A 31 -4.08 -20.40 -1.68
CA ASP A 31 -3.93 -21.10 -0.39
C ASP A 31 -3.41 -20.14 0.69
N LEU A 32 -4.36 -19.40 1.28
CA LEU A 32 -4.09 -18.48 2.38
C LEU A 32 -3.47 -19.20 3.59
N LYS A 33 -3.78 -20.49 3.82
CA LYS A 33 -3.24 -21.23 4.96
C LYS A 33 -1.74 -21.49 4.77
N LEU A 34 -1.36 -21.96 3.60
CA LEU A 34 0.05 -22.19 3.24
C LEU A 34 0.84 -20.87 3.23
N PHE A 35 0.22 -19.79 2.76
CA PHE A 35 0.84 -18.46 2.77
C PHE A 35 1.21 -18.02 4.19
N PHE A 36 0.29 -18.15 5.15
CA PHE A 36 0.56 -17.81 6.55
C PHE A 36 1.57 -18.78 7.20
N GLU A 37 1.52 -20.07 6.89
CA GLU A 37 2.54 -21.03 7.36
C GLU A 37 3.95 -20.64 6.88
N GLN A 38 4.10 -20.25 5.62
CA GLN A 38 5.39 -19.81 5.07
C GLN A 38 5.81 -18.43 5.59
N LEU A 39 4.87 -17.49 5.73
CA LEU A 39 5.14 -16.14 6.25
C LEU A 39 5.62 -16.20 7.70
N PHE A 40 5.08 -17.10 8.50
CA PHE A 40 5.47 -17.31 9.90
C PHE A 40 6.44 -18.49 10.12
N ALA A 41 7.00 -19.05 9.04
CA ALA A 41 7.92 -20.20 9.14
C ALA A 41 9.20 -19.87 9.93
N ASN A 42 9.67 -18.62 9.84
CA ASN A 42 10.88 -18.15 10.52
C ASN A 42 10.63 -16.85 11.28
N ARG A 43 11.42 -16.61 12.33
CA ARG A 43 11.31 -15.37 13.15
C ARG A 43 11.51 -14.09 12.33
N ILE A 44 12.38 -14.14 11.31
CA ILE A 44 12.65 -12.99 10.44
C ILE A 44 11.46 -12.73 9.51
N SER A 45 10.90 -13.76 8.88
CA SER A 45 9.73 -13.60 8.01
C SER A 45 8.48 -13.16 8.80
N ALA A 46 8.33 -13.68 10.03
CA ALA A 46 7.29 -13.25 10.96
C ALA A 46 7.42 -11.76 11.32
N PHE A 47 8.64 -11.28 11.57
CA PHE A 47 8.91 -9.87 11.85
C PHE A 47 8.51 -8.98 10.66
N PHE A 48 8.89 -9.35 9.43
CA PHE A 48 8.46 -8.62 8.23
C PHE A 48 6.94 -8.68 8.02
N GLY A 49 6.31 -9.84 8.24
CA GLY A 49 4.85 -9.98 8.12
C GLY A 49 4.12 -9.08 9.11
N ILE A 50 4.55 -9.06 10.38
CA ILE A 50 3.98 -8.20 11.42
C ILE A 50 4.22 -6.72 11.11
N ASP A 51 5.43 -6.35 10.67
CA ASP A 51 5.76 -4.98 10.29
C ASP A 51 4.86 -4.45 9.16
N VAL A 52 4.61 -5.26 8.13
CA VAL A 52 3.71 -4.91 7.03
C VAL A 52 2.27 -4.77 7.50
N ILE A 53 1.79 -5.66 8.39
CA ILE A 53 0.43 -5.58 8.95
C ILE A 53 0.27 -4.30 9.78
N ILE A 54 1.20 -4.01 10.68
CA ILE A 54 1.15 -2.82 11.53
C ILE A 54 1.26 -1.56 10.67
N SER A 55 2.20 -1.51 9.72
CA SER A 55 2.36 -0.38 8.79
C SER A 55 1.09 -0.15 7.96
N SER A 56 0.42 -1.22 7.53
CA SER A 56 -0.87 -1.15 6.83
C SER A 56 -1.97 -0.55 7.71
N LEU A 57 -2.07 -0.95 8.98
CA LEU A 57 -3.06 -0.40 9.93
C LEU A 57 -2.80 1.09 10.20
N ILE A 58 -1.52 1.46 10.39
CA ILE A 58 -1.12 2.87 10.56
C ILE A 58 -1.47 3.67 9.31
N LEU A 59 -1.23 3.12 8.11
CA LEU A 59 -1.60 3.76 6.85
C LEU A 59 -3.12 3.97 6.76
N TRP A 60 -3.94 2.98 7.12
CA TRP A 60 -5.40 3.13 7.10
C TRP A 60 -5.85 4.23 8.06
N ALA A 61 -5.33 4.24 9.29
CA ALA A 61 -5.62 5.29 10.26
C ALA A 61 -5.23 6.68 9.73
N PHE A 62 -4.05 6.79 9.10
CA PHE A 62 -3.57 8.03 8.48
C PHE A 62 -4.47 8.48 7.32
N VAL A 63 -4.85 7.57 6.43
CA VAL A 63 -5.76 7.86 5.29
C VAL A 63 -7.13 8.32 5.80
N PHE A 64 -7.69 7.68 6.82
CA PHE A 64 -8.97 8.10 7.40
C PHE A 64 -8.90 9.47 8.08
N TRP A 65 -7.84 9.70 8.87
CA TRP A 65 -7.66 10.96 9.60
C TRP A 65 -7.43 12.14 8.65
N GLU A 66 -6.45 12.03 7.76
CA GLU A 66 -6.10 13.07 6.79
C GLU A 66 -7.21 13.23 5.72
N GLY A 67 -7.82 12.12 5.29
CA GLY A 67 -8.91 12.12 4.33
C GLY A 67 -10.18 12.80 4.83
N SER A 68 -10.50 12.62 6.11
CA SER A 68 -11.58 13.34 6.79
C SER A 68 -11.27 14.83 6.90
N ARG A 69 -10.02 15.19 7.24
CA ARG A 69 -9.57 16.59 7.33
C ARG A 69 -9.67 17.32 5.98
N LEU A 70 -9.28 16.66 4.90
CA LEU A 70 -9.28 17.22 3.54
C LEU A 70 -10.62 17.05 2.80
N LYS A 71 -11.67 16.50 3.46
CA LYS A 71 -12.98 16.16 2.86
C LYS A 71 -12.89 15.36 1.55
N MET A 72 -11.87 14.51 1.43
CA MET A 72 -11.63 13.73 0.22
C MET A 72 -12.67 12.63 0.10
N LYS A 73 -13.31 12.54 -1.08
CA LYS A 73 -14.25 11.45 -1.40
C LYS A 73 -13.46 10.19 -1.81
N ASN A 74 -14.02 9.01 -1.54
CA ASN A 74 -13.51 7.68 -1.94
C ASN A 74 -12.22 7.19 -1.25
N LEU A 75 -12.08 7.44 0.06
CA LEU A 75 -10.93 6.94 0.85
C LEU A 75 -10.76 5.41 0.82
N TRP A 76 -11.84 4.67 0.57
CA TRP A 76 -11.84 3.22 0.39
C TRP A 76 -10.92 2.75 -0.74
N ILE A 77 -10.68 3.56 -1.78
CA ILE A 77 -9.79 3.20 -2.91
C ILE A 77 -8.34 3.02 -2.42
N TYR A 78 -7.90 3.80 -1.44
CA TYR A 78 -6.53 3.69 -0.90
C TYR A 78 -6.37 2.45 -0.02
N ILE A 79 -7.44 2.07 0.70
CA ILE A 79 -7.48 0.83 1.51
C ILE A 79 -7.43 -0.38 0.58
N VAL A 80 -8.22 -0.36 -0.50
CA VAL A 80 -8.21 -1.41 -1.53
C VAL A 80 -6.87 -1.47 -2.25
N SER A 81 -6.26 -0.32 -2.58
CA SER A 81 -4.94 -0.27 -3.22
C SER A 81 -3.85 -0.84 -2.31
N ASN A 82 -3.92 -0.55 -1.01
CA ASN A 82 -3.03 -1.13 -0.02
C ASN A 82 -3.26 -2.64 0.17
N LEU A 83 -4.50 -3.12 0.09
CA LEU A 83 -4.80 -4.56 0.15
C LEU A 83 -4.34 -5.30 -1.10
N LEU A 84 -4.47 -4.69 -2.28
CA LEU A 84 -4.13 -5.33 -3.55
C LEU A 84 -2.62 -5.31 -3.84
N GLY A 85 -1.89 -4.27 -3.43
CA GLY A 85 -0.46 -4.18 -3.73
C GLY A 85 0.38 -3.52 -2.64
N GLY A 86 -0.06 -3.65 -1.40
CA GLY A 86 0.71 -3.32 -0.20
C GLY A 86 0.82 -1.82 0.12
N VAL A 87 1.47 -1.57 1.25
CA VAL A 87 1.73 -0.23 1.80
C VAL A 87 2.52 0.64 0.82
N CYS A 88 3.42 0.02 0.05
CA CYS A 88 4.25 0.68 -0.96
C CYS A 88 3.46 1.25 -2.13
N LEU A 89 2.25 0.74 -2.41
CA LEU A 89 1.35 1.30 -3.42
C LEU A 89 0.35 2.28 -2.81
N GLY A 90 -0.23 1.94 -1.66
CA GLY A 90 -1.26 2.76 -1.02
C GLY A 90 -0.77 4.16 -0.64
N LEU A 91 0.46 4.25 -0.10
CA LEU A 91 1.03 5.51 0.37
C LEU A 91 1.34 6.53 -0.75
N PRO A 92 2.11 6.20 -1.80
CA PRO A 92 2.38 7.15 -2.89
C PRO A 92 1.11 7.52 -3.67
N LEU A 93 0.16 6.59 -3.85
CA LEU A 93 -1.12 6.91 -4.49
C LEU A 93 -1.89 7.96 -3.68
N PHE A 94 -1.93 7.80 -2.35
CA PHE A 94 -2.56 8.78 -1.46
C PHE A 94 -1.86 10.15 -1.52
N LEU A 95 -0.53 10.17 -1.48
CA LEU A 95 0.25 11.41 -1.57
C LEU A 95 0.04 12.14 -2.90
N LEU A 96 -0.10 11.41 -4.01
CA LEU A 96 -0.31 12.00 -5.33
C LEU A 96 -1.70 12.65 -5.44
N VAL A 97 -2.74 11.98 -4.97
CA VAL A 97 -4.10 12.57 -4.97
C VAL A 97 -4.20 13.73 -3.98
N ARG A 98 -3.54 13.65 -2.82
CA ARG A 98 -3.43 14.78 -1.88
C ARG A 98 -2.77 16.00 -2.53
N GLN A 99 -1.65 15.82 -3.24
CA GLN A 99 -1.00 16.91 -3.96
C GLN A 99 -1.92 17.56 -4.98
N ARG A 100 -2.62 16.76 -5.78
CA ARG A 100 -3.57 17.28 -6.78
C ARG A 100 -4.72 18.05 -6.14
N HIS A 101 -5.25 17.55 -5.01
CA HIS A 101 -6.36 18.22 -4.33
C HIS A 101 -5.94 19.56 -3.71
N ILE A 102 -4.70 19.66 -3.19
CA ILE A 102 -4.15 20.92 -2.67
C ILE A 102 -3.91 21.91 -3.82
N GLU A 103 -3.36 21.47 -4.96
CA GLU A 103 -3.19 22.31 -6.16
C GLU A 103 -4.53 22.82 -6.72
N GLU A 104 -5.56 21.97 -6.76
CA GLU A 104 -6.91 22.34 -7.22
C GLU A 104 -7.60 23.31 -6.26
N THR A 105 -7.28 23.30 -4.97
CA THR A 105 -7.90 24.17 -3.96
C THR A 105 -7.17 25.52 -3.79
N GLY A 106 -6.05 25.73 -4.50
CA GLY A 106 -5.42 27.06 -4.60
C GLY A 106 -4.73 27.57 -3.34
N GLU A 107 -4.53 26.76 -2.30
CA GLU A 107 -3.60 27.09 -1.21
C GLU A 107 -2.17 26.88 -1.72
N LYS A 108 -1.66 27.93 -2.39
CA LYS A 108 -0.23 28.13 -2.57
C LYS A 108 0.40 28.21 -1.17
N VAL A 109 1.09 27.15 -0.78
CA VAL A 109 2.02 27.16 0.36
C VAL A 109 3.14 28.17 0.08
#